data_AF-A0A0M4TSG5-F1
#
_entry.id   AF-A0A0M4TSG5-F1
#
_cell.length_a   1.000
_cell.length_b   1.000
_cell.length_c   1.000
_cell.angle_alpha   90.00
_cell.angle_beta   90.00
_cell.angle_gamma   90.00
#
_symmetry.space_group_name_H-M   'P 1'
#
loop_
_entity.id
_entity.type
_entity.pdbx_description
1 polymer ?
#
loop_
_entity_poly.entity_id
_entity_poly.type
_entity_poly.pdbx_seq_one_letter_code
_entity_poly.pdbx_strand_id
1 'polypeptide(L)'
;MRQLQLSNSANWELVHNDNVLAALLPKEGGGYKVVPIPEIEIALLFDVFVLAVRVATNVPPNKVWKFAGTIKQSVSTGISIDGSQDASFNRRYPLFLDKINLCLYPPISNSYSVSIKVPDWFQDASIAIWQYTGPDYDADLARIESKIDAL
;
A
#
# COMPACT_ATOMS: atom_id res chain seq x y z
N MET A 1 -6.77 -16.30 17.32
CA MET A 1 -5.46 -15.76 16.87
C MET A 1 -5.30 -16.16 15.43
N ARG A 2 -5.16 -15.19 14.53
CA ARG A 2 -5.02 -15.42 13.10
C ARG A 2 -3.57 -15.77 12.77
N GLN A 3 -3.32 -16.87 12.07
CA GLN A 3 -1.96 -17.34 11.76
C GLN A 3 -1.73 -17.39 10.24
N LEU A 4 -0.64 -16.74 9.80
CA LEU A 4 -0.25 -16.62 8.39
C LEU A 4 1.14 -17.22 8.15
N GLN A 5 1.34 -17.79 6.97
CA GLN A 5 2.61 -18.35 6.51
C GLN A 5 3.39 -17.31 5.68
N LEU A 6 3.78 -16.20 6.31
CA LEU A 6 4.40 -15.05 5.63
C LEU A 6 5.79 -15.34 5.03
N SER A 7 6.48 -16.38 5.52
CA SER A 7 7.81 -16.78 5.05
C SER A 7 7.82 -17.59 3.76
N ASN A 8 6.65 -18.05 3.29
CA ASN A 8 6.55 -18.78 2.02
C ASN A 8 6.32 -17.80 0.87
N SER A 9 7.31 -17.66 -0.02
CA SER A 9 7.22 -16.75 -1.16
C SER A 9 6.12 -17.11 -2.15
N ALA A 10 5.69 -18.38 -2.21
CA ALA A 10 4.59 -18.82 -3.07
C ALA A 10 3.22 -18.28 -2.61
N ASN A 11 3.12 -17.79 -1.37
CA ASN A 11 1.91 -17.19 -0.81
C ASN A 11 1.80 -15.69 -1.12
N TRP A 12 2.63 -15.17 -2.02
CA TRP A 12 2.65 -13.75 -2.39
C TRP A 12 2.50 -13.60 -3.89
N GLU A 13 1.54 -12.78 -4.29
CA GLU A 13 1.29 -12.44 -5.69
C GLU A 13 1.60 -10.97 -5.93
N LEU A 14 2.42 -10.67 -6.94
CA LEU A 14 2.71 -9.30 -7.35
C LEU A 14 1.51 -8.75 -8.13
N VAL A 15 0.90 -7.69 -7.60
CA VAL A 15 -0.35 -7.13 -8.13
C VAL A 15 -0.19 -5.72 -8.68
N HIS A 16 0.85 -5.02 -8.27
CA HIS A 16 1.21 -3.73 -8.83
C HIS A 16 2.73 -3.58 -8.86
N ASN A 17 3.26 -3.13 -9.99
CA ASN A 17 4.68 -2.83 -10.15
C ASN A 17 4.83 -1.72 -11.18
N ASP A 18 5.13 -0.52 -10.71
CA ASP A 18 5.22 0.67 -11.56
C ASP A 18 6.36 1.59 -11.11
N ASN A 19 6.82 2.44 -12.02
CA ASN A 19 7.82 3.45 -11.75
C ASN A 19 7.32 4.83 -12.19
N VAL A 20 7.12 5.70 -11.21
CA VAL A 20 6.58 7.05 -11.43
C VAL A 20 7.70 8.07 -11.38
N LEU A 21 7.73 8.99 -12.35
CA LEU A 21 8.72 10.07 -12.43
C LEU A 21 8.07 11.42 -12.07
N ALA A 22 8.82 12.25 -11.37
CA ALA A 22 8.46 13.62 -11.10
C ALA A 22 8.59 14.48 -12.36
N ALA A 23 7.65 15.40 -12.57
CA ALA A 23 7.75 16.36 -13.66
C ALA A 23 8.83 17.42 -13.34
N LEU A 24 9.61 17.81 -14.35
CA LEU A 24 10.63 18.86 -14.24
C LEU A 24 10.15 20.10 -15.00
N LEU A 25 9.90 21.19 -14.26
CA LEU A 25 9.54 22.47 -14.88
C LEU A 25 10.76 23.38 -14.99
N PRO A 26 11.00 24.02 -16.15
CA PRO A 26 12.08 24.98 -16.28
C PRO A 26 11.81 26.21 -15.38
N LYS A 27 12.85 26.73 -14.73
CA LYS A 27 12.79 27.98 -13.97
C LYS A 27 13.24 29.16 -14.83
N GLU A 28 12.61 30.32 -14.68
CA GLU A 28 13.15 31.57 -15.22
C GLU A 28 14.53 31.84 -14.58
N GLY A 29 15.55 32.04 -15.42
CA GLY A 29 16.95 32.18 -14.97
C GLY A 29 17.79 30.90 -15.00
N GLY A 30 17.23 29.77 -15.43
CA GLY A 30 17.95 28.52 -15.64
C GLY A 30 17.74 27.46 -14.54
N GLY A 31 17.93 26.20 -14.91
CA GLY A 31 17.68 25.04 -14.04
C GLY A 31 16.23 24.56 -14.03
N TYR A 32 15.93 23.58 -13.16
CA TYR A 32 14.63 22.92 -13.07
C TYR A 32 14.04 22.99 -11.65
N LYS A 33 12.72 23.04 -11.58
CA LYS A 33 11.93 22.80 -10.36
C LYS A 33 11.31 21.41 -10.49
N VAL A 34 11.57 20.55 -9.50
CA VAL A 34 10.87 19.28 -9.37
C VAL A 34 9.43 19.58 -8.94
N VAL A 35 8.47 19.10 -9.73
CA VAL A 35 7.06 19.06 -9.35
C VAL A 35 6.86 17.78 -8.55
N PRO A 36 6.34 17.87 -7.30
CA PRO A 36 6.12 16.70 -6.49
C PRO A 36 5.28 15.64 -7.19
N ILE A 37 5.64 14.38 -6.99
CA ILE A 37 4.83 13.25 -7.46
C ILE A 37 3.46 13.34 -6.75
N PRO A 38 2.34 13.35 -7.49
CA PRO A 38 1.00 13.35 -6.90
C PRO A 38 0.77 12.07 -6.08
N GLU A 39 -0.34 12.01 -5.35
CA GLU A 39 -0.72 10.76 -4.70
C GLU A 39 -0.97 9.69 -5.78
N ILE A 40 -0.33 8.53 -5.61
CA ILE A 40 -0.36 7.43 -6.57
C ILE A 40 -1.52 6.53 -6.18
N GLU A 41 -2.56 6.52 -6.99
CA GLU A 41 -3.73 5.67 -6.80
C GLU A 41 -3.49 4.30 -7.43
N ILE A 42 -3.69 3.25 -6.65
CA ILE A 42 -3.56 1.88 -7.15
C ILE A 42 -4.91 1.46 -7.70
N ALA A 43 -4.99 1.28 -9.03
CA ALA A 43 -6.21 0.91 -9.75
C ALA A 43 -6.60 -0.57 -9.57
N LEU A 44 -6.55 -1.06 -8.34
CA LEU A 44 -6.96 -2.40 -7.96
C LEU A 44 -7.74 -2.32 -6.64
N LEU A 45 -8.82 -3.11 -6.56
CA LEU A 45 -9.52 -3.35 -5.32
C LEU A 45 -8.93 -4.59 -4.65
N PHE A 46 -8.64 -4.45 -3.36
CA PHE A 46 -8.10 -5.50 -2.51
C PHE A 46 -9.19 -5.98 -1.56
N ASP A 47 -9.24 -7.28 -1.34
CA ASP A 47 -10.10 -7.97 -0.36
C ASP A 47 -9.26 -8.70 0.71
N VAL A 48 -7.93 -8.56 0.66
CA VAL A 48 -6.99 -9.22 1.55
C VAL A 48 -6.63 -8.36 2.77
N PHE A 49 -6.30 -9.04 3.87
CA PHE A 49 -5.87 -8.39 5.13
C PHE A 49 -4.40 -7.93 5.09
N VAL A 50 -3.55 -8.54 4.26
CA VAL A 50 -2.10 -8.31 4.27
C VAL A 50 -1.60 -7.90 2.90
N LEU A 51 -0.93 -6.75 2.86
CA LEU A 51 -0.15 -6.30 1.71
C LEU A 51 1.32 -6.17 2.09
N ALA A 52 2.20 -6.56 1.19
CA ALA A 52 3.62 -6.24 1.25
C ALA A 52 3.91 -5.13 0.23
N VAL A 53 4.54 -4.05 0.69
CA VAL A 53 4.78 -2.85 -0.13
C VAL A 53 6.25 -2.49 -0.11
N ARG A 54 6.85 -2.40 -1.29
CA ARG A 54 8.21 -1.90 -1.48
C ARG A 54 8.14 -0.59 -2.24
N VAL A 55 8.87 0.40 -1.73
CA VAL A 55 9.11 1.66 -2.42
C VAL A 55 10.61 1.84 -2.54
N ALA A 56 11.07 2.19 -3.74
CA ALA A 56 12.45 2.53 -4.03
C ALA A 56 12.51 3.87 -4.78
N THR A 57 13.60 4.60 -4.60
CA THR A 57 13.87 5.89 -5.26
C THR A 57 15.38 6.03 -5.40
N ASN A 58 15.83 6.85 -6.35
CA ASN A 58 17.24 7.19 -6.44
C ASN A 58 17.64 8.20 -5.35
N VAL A 59 18.27 7.71 -4.28
CA VAL A 59 18.79 8.56 -3.20
C VAL A 59 20.14 9.16 -3.64
N PRO A 60 20.32 10.49 -3.61
CA PRO A 60 21.59 11.11 -3.95
C PRO A 60 22.76 10.59 -3.09
N PRO A 61 23.98 10.42 -3.63
CA PRO A 61 25.11 9.78 -2.93
C PRO A 61 25.51 10.42 -1.59
N ASN A 62 25.14 11.68 -1.37
CA ASN A 62 25.42 12.49 -0.19
C ASN A 62 24.21 12.62 0.77
N LYS A 63 23.18 11.80 0.57
CA LYS A 63 21.96 11.78 1.38
C LYS A 63 21.71 10.38 1.89
N VAL A 64 21.09 10.30 3.07
CA VAL A 64 20.56 9.04 3.61
C VAL A 64 19.09 9.28 3.91
N TRP A 65 18.22 8.64 3.13
CA TRP A 65 16.78 8.67 3.33
C TRP A 65 16.32 7.32 3.84
N LYS A 66 15.43 7.32 4.83
CA LYS A 66 14.80 6.09 5.35
C LYS A 66 13.31 6.05 5.10
N PHE A 67 12.67 7.22 5.06
CA PHE A 67 11.24 7.34 4.88
C PHE A 67 10.89 7.35 3.39
N ALA A 68 9.91 6.55 2.99
CA ALA A 68 9.47 6.38 1.62
C ALA A 68 8.08 6.97 1.34
N GLY A 69 7.38 7.45 2.37
CA GLY A 69 6.03 8.00 2.23
C GLY A 69 5.02 7.31 3.12
N THR A 70 3.74 7.45 2.78
CA THR A 70 2.65 6.80 3.48
C THR A 70 1.72 6.09 2.53
N ILE A 71 1.18 4.95 2.94
CA ILE A 71 0.05 4.29 2.28
C ILE A 71 -1.23 4.52 3.08
N LYS A 72 -2.33 4.74 2.36
CA LYS A 72 -3.66 5.01 2.89
C LYS A 72 -4.66 4.04 2.28
N GLN A 73 -5.59 3.55 3.10
CA GLN A 73 -6.74 2.75 2.67
C GLN A 73 -7.92 3.67 2.38
N SER A 74 -8.65 3.40 1.32
CA SER A 74 -9.91 4.07 0.98
C SER A 74 -11.00 3.04 0.70
N VAL A 75 -12.23 3.35 1.10
CA VAL A 75 -13.41 2.49 0.92
C VAL A 75 -14.57 3.32 0.41
N SER A 76 -15.43 2.71 -0.40
CA SER A 76 -16.67 3.36 -0.78
C SER A 76 -17.67 3.28 0.37
N THR A 77 -18.22 4.42 0.78
CA THR A 77 -19.20 4.51 1.88
C THR A 77 -20.62 4.80 1.40
N GLY A 78 -20.81 4.94 0.09
CA GLY A 78 -22.09 5.38 -0.49
C GLY A 78 -22.45 6.84 -0.19
N ILE A 79 -21.61 7.55 0.57
CA ILE A 79 -21.71 8.99 0.82
C ILE A 79 -20.90 9.68 -0.28
N SER A 80 -21.53 10.54 -1.07
CA SER A 80 -20.83 11.35 -2.07
C SER A 80 -20.74 12.81 -1.66
N ILE A 81 -19.57 13.40 -1.87
CA ILE A 81 -19.35 14.85 -1.85
C ILE A 81 -18.80 15.19 -3.23
N ASP A 82 -19.45 16.13 -3.94
CA ASP A 82 -19.05 16.57 -5.28
C ASP A 82 -18.81 15.44 -6.31
N GLY A 83 -19.59 14.35 -6.21
CA GLY A 83 -19.51 13.21 -7.14
C GLY A 83 -18.41 12.19 -6.86
N SER A 84 -17.55 12.41 -5.86
CA SER A 84 -16.61 11.40 -5.36
C SER A 84 -17.28 10.55 -4.27
N GLN A 85 -17.18 9.22 -4.39
CA GLN A 85 -17.81 8.23 -3.48
C GLN A 85 -16.79 7.52 -2.57
N ASP A 86 -15.65 8.14 -2.30
CA ASP A 86 -14.56 7.49 -1.56
C ASP A 86 -14.35 8.13 -0.19
N ALA A 87 -14.48 7.32 0.87
CA ALA A 87 -14.05 7.70 2.20
C ALA A 87 -12.64 7.16 2.43
N SER A 88 -11.72 8.05 2.77
CA SER A 88 -10.36 7.66 3.17
C SER A 88 -10.28 7.40 4.66
N PHE A 89 -9.57 6.35 5.08
CA PHE A 89 -9.23 6.19 6.49
C PHE A 89 -8.24 7.28 6.93
N ASN A 90 -8.45 7.83 8.13
CA ASN A 90 -7.51 8.76 8.75
C ASN A 90 -6.17 8.09 9.08
N ARG A 91 -6.19 6.77 9.32
CA ARG A 91 -4.99 5.99 9.60
C ARG A 91 -4.16 5.82 8.32
N ARG A 92 -2.90 6.21 8.40
CA ARG A 92 -1.89 6.01 7.34
C ARG A 92 -0.76 5.16 7.88
N TYR A 93 -0.24 4.25 7.07
CA TYR A 93 0.92 3.45 7.43
C TYR A 93 2.19 4.07 6.82
N PRO A 94 3.22 4.33 7.63
CA PRO A 94 4.49 4.82 7.11
C PRO A 94 5.19 3.71 6.32
N LEU A 95 5.72 4.09 5.17
CA LEU A 95 6.58 3.25 4.34
C LEU A 95 8.02 3.69 4.50
N PHE A 96 8.93 2.73 4.47
CA PHE A 96 10.37 2.95 4.58
C PHE A 96 11.10 2.37 3.37
N LEU A 97 12.18 3.04 2.99
CA LEU A 97 13.09 2.62 1.94
C LEU A 97 13.89 1.38 2.40
N ASP A 98 14.48 0.70 1.43
CA ASP A 98 15.40 -0.45 1.61
C ASP A 98 14.80 -1.66 2.33
N LYS A 99 13.47 -1.74 2.42
CA LYS A 99 12.77 -2.89 3.01
C LYS A 99 11.41 -3.12 2.36
N ILE A 100 10.89 -4.31 2.60
CA ILE A 100 9.50 -4.64 2.35
C ILE A 100 8.70 -4.21 3.59
N ASN A 101 7.72 -3.33 3.38
CA ASN A 101 6.84 -2.83 4.44
C ASN A 101 5.59 -3.72 4.48
N LEU A 102 5.34 -4.37 5.61
CA LEU A 102 4.16 -5.20 5.80
C LEU A 102 3.01 -4.33 6.33
N CYS A 103 1.94 -4.24 5.56
CA CYS A 103 0.75 -3.45 5.90
C CYS A 103 -0.41 -4.40 6.24
N LEU A 104 -0.98 -4.24 7.44
CA LEU A 104 -2.10 -5.04 7.94
C LEU A 104 -3.36 -4.17 7.97
N TYR A 105 -4.37 -4.53 7.19
CA TYR A 105 -5.60 -3.77 7.06
C TYR A 105 -6.76 -4.53 7.70
N PRO A 106 -7.42 -4.00 8.74
CA PRO A 106 -8.56 -4.68 9.34
C PRO A 106 -9.67 -4.93 8.31
N PRO A 107 -10.40 -6.05 8.39
CA PRO A 107 -11.47 -6.40 7.45
C PRO A 107 -12.73 -5.57 7.79
N ILE A 108 -12.71 -4.28 7.49
CA ILE A 108 -13.81 -3.34 7.75
C ILE A 108 -14.80 -3.29 6.58
N SER A 109 -14.33 -3.59 5.37
CA SER A 109 -15.12 -3.66 4.14
C SER A 109 -14.78 -4.91 3.34
N ASN A 110 -15.68 -5.29 2.42
CA ASN A 110 -15.44 -6.42 1.50
C ASN A 110 -14.30 -6.14 0.53
N SER A 111 -14.13 -4.88 0.14
CA SER A 111 -13.04 -4.44 -0.72
C SER A 111 -12.61 -3.01 -0.37
N TYR A 112 -11.37 -2.68 -0.71
CA TYR A 112 -10.79 -1.36 -0.53
C TYR A 112 -9.79 -1.05 -1.63
N SER A 113 -9.54 0.23 -1.88
CA SER A 113 -8.40 0.69 -2.68
C SER A 113 -7.31 1.22 -1.77
N VAL A 114 -6.10 1.30 -2.30
CA VAL A 114 -4.98 1.94 -1.59
C VAL A 114 -4.35 3.03 -2.45
N SER A 115 -3.82 4.03 -1.76
CA SER A 115 -3.07 5.11 -2.38
C SER A 115 -1.78 5.36 -1.63
N ILE A 116 -0.72 5.73 -2.36
CA ILE A 116 0.61 5.99 -1.80
C ILE A 116 0.99 7.43 -2.06
N LYS A 117 1.34 8.15 -0.99
CA LYS A 117 1.94 9.48 -1.07
C LYS A 117 3.42 9.38 -0.71
N VAL A 118 4.27 9.55 -1.72
CA VAL A 118 5.73 9.65 -1.53
C VAL A 118 6.13 11.07 -1.11
N PRO A 119 7.33 11.27 -0.52
CA PRO A 119 7.83 12.59 -0.19
C PRO A 119 7.98 13.49 -1.41
N ASP A 120 7.70 14.79 -1.24
CA ASP A 120 7.65 15.75 -2.34
C ASP A 120 9.01 16.02 -3.00
N TRP A 121 10.11 15.58 -2.37
CA TRP A 121 11.48 15.71 -2.90
C TRP A 121 11.94 14.48 -3.72
N PHE A 122 11.11 13.44 -3.84
CA PHE A 122 11.41 12.29 -4.70
C PHE A 122 11.35 12.73 -6.16
N GLN A 123 12.36 12.34 -6.95
CA GLN A 123 12.39 12.57 -8.40
C GLN A 123 11.84 11.38 -9.18
N ASP A 124 11.93 10.20 -8.58
CA ASP A 124 11.41 8.94 -9.09
C ASP A 124 10.92 8.10 -7.91
N ALA A 125 9.95 7.24 -8.16
CA ALA A 125 9.44 6.28 -7.18
C ALA A 125 9.05 4.98 -7.87
N SER A 126 9.81 3.92 -7.63
CA SER A 126 9.45 2.56 -8.01
C SER A 126 8.65 1.91 -6.89
N ILE A 127 7.44 1.46 -7.21
CA ILE A 127 6.49 0.88 -6.26
C ILE A 127 6.17 -0.54 -6.69
N ALA A 128 6.30 -1.46 -5.74
CA ALA A 128 5.84 -2.83 -5.91
C ALA A 128 4.93 -3.22 -4.74
N ILE A 129 3.77 -3.80 -5.06
CA ILE A 129 2.79 -4.26 -4.09
C ILE A 129 2.52 -5.73 -4.36
N TRP A 130 2.62 -6.53 -3.29
CA TRP A 130 2.21 -7.92 -3.28
C TRP A 130 1.02 -8.10 -2.35
N GLN A 131 0.07 -8.91 -2.78
CA GLN A 131 -1.01 -9.40 -1.93
C GLN A 131 -0.67 -10.78 -1.39
N TYR A 132 -1.06 -11.04 -0.13
CA TYR A 132 -0.93 -12.38 0.44
C TYR A 132 -2.09 -13.26 -0.04
N THR A 133 -1.76 -14.38 -0.66
CA THR A 133 -2.69 -15.38 -1.23
C THR A 133 -2.64 -16.73 -0.50
N GLY A 134 -1.79 -16.84 0.52
CA GLY A 134 -1.63 -18.07 1.30
C GLY A 134 -2.83 -18.37 2.22
N PRO A 135 -2.80 -19.55 2.87
CA PRO A 135 -3.85 -19.91 3.81
C PRO A 135 -3.89 -18.95 4.99
N ASP A 136 -5.11 -18.74 5.47
CA ASP A 136 -5.42 -17.88 6.58
C ASP A 136 -6.19 -18.68 7.64
N TYR A 137 -5.48 -19.04 8.70
CA TYR A 137 -6.06 -19.83 9.78
C TYR A 137 -6.57 -18.88 10.86
N ASP A 138 -7.86 -18.58 10.81
CA ASP A 138 -8.53 -17.91 11.92
C ASP A 138 -8.95 -18.94 12.98
N ALA A 139 -8.35 -18.86 14.17
CA ALA A 139 -8.64 -19.79 15.27
C ALA A 139 -10.12 -19.79 15.71
N ASP A 140 -10.89 -18.72 15.41
CA ASP A 140 -12.30 -18.66 15.77
C ASP A 140 -13.19 -19.53 14.87
N LEU A 141 -12.83 -19.68 13.58
CA LEU A 141 -13.49 -20.63 12.66
C LEU A 141 -13.18 -22.07 13.04
N ALA A 142 -11.91 -22.36 13.34
CA ALA A 142 -11.46 -23.70 13.75
C ALA A 142 -12.20 -24.21 15.01
N ARG A 143 -12.55 -23.30 15.94
CA ARG A 143 -13.32 -23.65 17.14
C ARG A 143 -14.79 -23.96 16.83
N ILE A 144 -15.38 -23.31 15.82
CA ILE A 144 -16.78 -23.54 15.43
C ILE A 144 -16.91 -24.89 14.70
N GLU A 145 -15.98 -25.19 13.78
CA GLU A 145 -15.95 -26.49 13.09
C GLU A 145 -15.81 -27.65 14.08
N SER A 146 -14.91 -27.54 15.07
CA SER A 146 -14.76 -28.57 16.11
C SER A 146 -16.01 -28.82 16.97
N LYS A 147 -16.95 -27.86 17.02
CA LYS A 147 -18.20 -28.00 17.78
C LYS A 147 -19.31 -28.65 16.96
N ILE A 148 -19.25 -28.55 15.64
CA ILE A 148 -20.23 -29.18 14.73
C ILE A 148 -19.95 -30.68 14.62
N ASP A 149 -18.68 -31.09 14.58
CA ASP A 149 -18.29 -32.51 14.52
C ASP A 149 -18.51 -33.29 15.83
N ALA A 150 -18.88 -32.61 16.92
CA ALA A 150 -19.15 -33.20 18.23
C ALA A 150 -20.65 -33.39 18.52
N LEU A 151 -21.52 -33.10 17.55
CA LEU A 151 -22.98 -33.28 17.58
C LEU A 151 -23.41 -34.40 16.63
#